data_AF-A0A1C6DMT8-F1
#
_entry.id   AF-A0A1C6DMT8-F1
#
_cell.length_a   1.000
_cell.length_b   1.000
_cell.length_c   1.000
_cell.angle_alpha   90.00
_cell.angle_beta   90.00
_cell.angle_gamma   90.00
#
_symmetry.space_group_name_H-M   'P 1'
#
loop_
_entity.id
_entity.type
_entity.pdbx_description
1 polymer ?
#
loop_
_entity_poly.entity_id
_entity_poly.type
_entity_poly.pdbx_seq_one_letter_code
_entity_poly.pdbx_strand_id
1 'polypeptide(L)'
;MACAIQLDFFVFAKVGDYFPCASDTVKPEYLVWDASMDANFKQIELLTNQLYTISEMGSAVFGDLTNKTGDVPSGSALRRLMMSPLAKARRIANRFDPILKKLISASAEILGTEIAPEEITITWHDGLPADPAEDAEIMSVRTGGKATLSQYTAIQRLDDMSAADTDAELAMIRSDDIDSSVGLEEPALEPIEGI
;
A
#
# COMPACT_ATOMS: atom_id res chain seq x y z
N MET A 1 11.50 -48.07 -48.69
CA MET A 1 11.09 -49.34 -48.07
C MET A 1 10.48 -48.98 -46.73
N ALA A 2 9.18 -48.68 -46.74
CA ALA A 2 8.46 -48.21 -45.56
C ALA A 2 7.98 -49.43 -44.75
N CYS A 3 8.50 -49.59 -43.54
CA CYS A 3 7.97 -50.55 -42.58
C CYS A 3 6.85 -49.84 -41.81
N ALA A 4 5.61 -50.18 -42.14
CA ALA A 4 4.44 -49.69 -41.43
C ALA A 4 4.37 -50.37 -40.06
N ILE A 5 4.61 -49.61 -39.00
CA ILE A 5 4.30 -50.04 -37.63
C ILE A 5 2.80 -49.85 -37.46
N GLN A 6 2.06 -50.94 -37.67
CA GLN A 6 0.62 -50.97 -37.47
C GLN A 6 0.33 -50.90 -35.96
N LEU A 7 -0.10 -49.72 -35.50
CA LEU A 7 -0.54 -49.45 -34.12
C LEU A 7 -1.97 -50.00 -33.91
N ASP A 8 -2.13 -51.31 -33.98
CA ASP A 8 -3.40 -51.99 -33.69
C ASP A 8 -3.24 -52.95 -32.51
N PHE A 9 -2.88 -52.48 -31.30
CA PHE A 9 -3.14 -53.27 -30.08
C PHE A 9 -2.92 -52.45 -28.79
N PHE A 10 -3.98 -51.82 -28.29
CA PHE A 10 -4.05 -51.47 -26.87
C PHE A 10 -4.58 -52.71 -26.13
N VAL A 11 -3.70 -53.51 -25.54
CA VAL A 11 -4.08 -54.71 -24.76
C VAL A 11 -4.27 -54.32 -23.31
N PHE A 12 -5.50 -54.45 -22.83
CA PHE A 12 -5.75 -54.49 -21.39
C PHE A 12 -5.34 -55.87 -20.86
N ALA A 13 -4.16 -55.94 -20.22
CA ALA A 13 -3.73 -57.16 -19.55
C ALA A 13 -4.66 -57.45 -18.36
N LYS A 14 -5.30 -58.63 -18.36
CA LYS A 14 -6.06 -59.16 -17.24
C LYS A 14 -5.16 -59.99 -16.34
N VAL A 15 -5.59 -60.22 -15.10
CA VAL A 15 -4.88 -61.09 -14.16
C VAL A 15 -4.73 -62.48 -14.79
N GLY A 16 -3.49 -62.89 -15.07
CA GLY A 16 -3.16 -64.14 -15.76
C GLY A 16 -2.46 -63.97 -17.11
N ASP A 17 -2.48 -62.77 -17.69
CA ASP A 17 -1.79 -62.46 -18.94
C ASP A 17 -0.29 -62.18 -18.67
N TYR A 18 0.59 -62.71 -19.52
CA TYR A 18 2.03 -62.46 -19.47
C TYR A 18 2.57 -62.07 -20.84
N PHE A 19 3.59 -61.22 -20.86
CA PHE A 19 4.33 -60.88 -22.07
C PHE A 19 5.55 -61.79 -22.18
N PRO A 20 5.62 -62.70 -23.18
CA PRO A 20 6.80 -63.53 -23.36
C PRO A 20 7.98 -62.66 -23.81
N CYS A 21 9.07 -62.66 -23.03
CA CYS A 21 10.31 -61.98 -23.39
C CYS A 21 11.39 -63.02 -23.70
N ALA A 22 11.95 -63.00 -24.91
CA ALA A 22 13.15 -63.76 -25.20
C ALA A 22 14.38 -63.06 -24.60
N SER A 23 15.47 -63.81 -24.36
CA SER A 23 16.67 -63.31 -23.66
C SER A 23 17.43 -62.22 -24.41
N ASP A 24 17.13 -62.01 -25.69
CA ASP A 24 17.72 -61.02 -26.59
C ASP A 24 16.82 -59.79 -26.80
N THR A 25 15.61 -59.77 -26.23
CA THR A 25 14.61 -58.72 -26.46
C THR A 25 14.58 -57.71 -25.32
N VAL A 26 14.28 -56.44 -25.63
CA VAL A 26 14.15 -55.36 -24.63
C VAL A 26 13.06 -55.72 -23.63
N LYS A 27 13.41 -55.66 -22.33
CA LYS A 27 12.48 -55.96 -21.24
C LYS A 27 11.32 -54.94 -21.24
N PRO A 28 10.07 -55.37 -21.03
CA PRO A 28 8.95 -54.46 -20.92
C PRO A 28 9.11 -53.57 -19.69
N GLU A 29 9.04 -52.27 -19.90
CA GLU A 29 9.08 -51.24 -18.86
C GLU A 29 7.73 -50.52 -18.79
N TYR A 30 7.38 -50.06 -17.59
CA TYR A 30 6.19 -49.25 -17.40
C TYR A 30 6.44 -47.83 -17.92
N LEU A 31 5.64 -47.41 -18.90
CA LEU A 31 5.56 -46.01 -19.27
C LEU A 31 4.67 -45.31 -18.24
N VAL A 32 5.29 -44.53 -17.36
CA VAL A 32 4.57 -43.60 -16.48
C VAL A 32 4.48 -42.26 -17.19
N TRP A 33 3.28 -41.67 -17.23
CA TRP A 33 3.13 -40.31 -17.73
C TRP A 33 3.83 -39.34 -16.78
N ASP A 34 4.86 -38.65 -17.27
CA ASP A 34 5.44 -37.52 -16.57
C ASP A 34 4.65 -36.25 -16.91
N ALA A 35 3.82 -35.82 -15.95
CA ALA A 35 3.01 -34.62 -16.07
C ALA A 35 3.81 -33.33 -15.83
N SER A 36 5.07 -33.42 -15.39
CA SER A 36 5.93 -32.28 -15.01
C SER A 36 5.14 -31.21 -14.22
N MET A 37 4.43 -31.64 -13.17
CA MET A 37 3.49 -30.80 -12.40
C MET A 37 4.15 -29.50 -11.88
N ASP A 38 5.42 -29.56 -11.52
CA ASP A 38 6.20 -28.39 -11.08
C ASP A 38 6.34 -27.32 -12.17
N ALA A 39 6.46 -27.72 -13.44
CA ALA A 39 6.49 -26.77 -14.55
C ALA A 39 5.14 -26.09 -14.76
N ASN A 40 4.03 -26.81 -14.55
CA ASN A 40 2.69 -26.25 -14.62
C ASN A 40 2.46 -25.22 -13.50
N PHE A 41 2.91 -25.49 -12.28
CA PHE A 41 2.82 -24.51 -11.18
C PHE A 41 3.65 -23.25 -11.45
N LYS A 42 4.88 -23.38 -11.98
CA LYS A 42 5.69 -22.23 -12.40
C LYS A 42 5.02 -21.41 -13.50
N GLN A 43 4.34 -22.07 -14.44
CA GLN A 43 3.59 -21.37 -15.48
C GLN A 43 2.40 -20.60 -14.91
N ILE A 44 1.70 -21.15 -13.92
CA ILE A 44 0.60 -20.46 -13.21
C ILE A 44 1.12 -19.23 -12.47
N GLU A 45 2.28 -19.31 -11.82
CA GLU A 45 2.91 -18.14 -11.17
C GLU A 45 3.27 -17.05 -12.17
N LEU A 46 3.83 -17.43 -13.33
CA LEU A 46 4.13 -16.49 -14.40
C LEU A 46 2.87 -15.79 -14.94
N LEU A 47 1.80 -16.54 -15.18
CA LEU A 47 0.51 -16.00 -15.64
C LEU A 47 -0.11 -15.06 -14.59
N THR A 48 -0.01 -15.41 -13.31
CA THR A 48 -0.45 -14.56 -12.19
C THR A 48 0.30 -13.23 -12.18
N ASN A 49 1.62 -13.25 -12.36
CA ASN A 49 2.44 -12.04 -12.44
C ASN A 49 2.11 -11.18 -13.66
N GLN A 50 1.84 -11.80 -14.81
CA GLN A 50 1.36 -11.09 -16.01
C GLN A 50 -0.01 -10.45 -15.77
N LEU A 51 -0.92 -11.15 -15.08
CA LEU A 51 -2.23 -10.61 -14.70
C LEU A 51 -2.09 -9.39 -13.78
N TYR A 52 -1.19 -9.41 -12.79
CA TYR A 52 -0.93 -8.24 -11.95
C TYR A 52 -0.40 -7.03 -12.73
N THR A 53 0.38 -7.29 -13.77
CA THR A 53 0.91 -6.25 -14.66
C THR A 53 -0.20 -5.67 -15.54
N ILE A 54 -1.02 -6.52 -16.17
CA ILE A 54 -2.11 -6.10 -17.08
C ILE A 54 -3.24 -5.41 -16.32
N SER A 55 -3.58 -5.91 -15.13
CA SER A 55 -4.63 -5.33 -14.31
C SER A 55 -4.24 -3.97 -13.71
N GLU A 56 -2.95 -3.61 -13.76
CA GLU A 56 -2.37 -2.42 -13.14
C GLU A 56 -2.63 -2.35 -11.61
N MET A 57 -3.06 -3.46 -11.00
CA MET A 57 -3.37 -3.54 -9.57
C MET A 57 -2.13 -3.84 -8.71
N GLY A 58 -1.00 -4.17 -9.35
CA GLY A 58 0.27 -4.47 -8.68
C GLY A 58 0.21 -5.70 -7.76
N SER A 59 1.34 -6.05 -7.17
CA SER A 59 1.44 -7.14 -6.18
C SER A 59 0.85 -6.75 -4.81
N ALA A 60 0.64 -5.44 -4.58
CA ALA A 60 0.20 -4.85 -3.32
C ALA A 60 -1.21 -5.29 -2.90
N VAL A 61 -2.10 -5.57 -3.86
CA VAL A 61 -3.50 -5.89 -3.56
C VAL A 61 -3.71 -7.39 -3.29
N PHE A 62 -2.84 -8.28 -3.80
CA PHE A 62 -3.17 -9.71 -3.83
C PHE A 62 -2.06 -10.72 -3.55
N GLY A 63 -0.77 -10.35 -3.47
CA GLY A 63 0.29 -11.38 -3.65
C GLY A 63 1.50 -11.39 -2.72
N ASP A 64 2.00 -10.25 -2.23
CA ASP A 64 3.35 -10.22 -1.64
C ASP A 64 3.44 -9.76 -0.16
N LEU A 65 2.29 -9.64 0.52
CA LEU A 65 2.28 -9.39 1.98
C LEU A 65 2.40 -10.68 2.80
N THR A 66 2.25 -11.85 2.18
CA THR A 66 2.32 -13.15 2.86
C THR A 66 3.75 -13.68 3.00
N ASN A 67 4.69 -13.24 2.17
CA ASN A 67 6.10 -13.68 2.21
C ASN A 67 7.03 -12.76 3.04
N LYS A 68 6.51 -11.66 3.58
CA LYS A 68 7.23 -10.76 4.49
C LYS A 68 6.42 -10.54 5.75
N THR A 69 6.64 -11.44 6.69
CA THR A 69 6.36 -11.38 8.12
C THR A 69 6.05 -9.98 8.65
N GLY A 70 4.80 -9.75 9.02
CA GLY A 70 4.42 -8.96 10.21
C GLY A 70 4.66 -7.46 10.23
N ASP A 71 5.33 -6.87 9.23
CA ASP A 71 5.57 -5.44 9.19
C ASP A 71 4.40 -4.75 8.50
N VAL A 72 3.49 -4.17 9.29
CA VAL A 72 2.41 -3.34 8.77
C VAL A 72 3.10 -2.18 8.03
N PRO A 73 2.99 -2.09 6.68
CA PRO A 73 3.66 -1.03 5.97
C PRO A 73 3.09 0.32 6.44
N SER A 74 3.96 1.25 6.86
CA SER A 74 3.60 2.66 7.11
C SER A 74 2.77 3.17 5.92
N GLY A 75 1.83 4.11 6.17
CA GLY A 75 0.95 4.66 5.14
C GLY A 75 1.71 5.15 3.89
N SER A 76 2.93 5.67 4.08
CA SER A 76 3.83 6.07 3.00
C SER A 76 4.35 4.88 2.17
N ALA A 77 4.71 3.77 2.81
CA ALA A 77 5.17 2.55 2.15
C ALA A 77 4.02 1.90 1.38
N LEU A 78 2.82 1.88 1.96
CA LEU A 78 1.61 1.41 1.28
C LEU A 78 1.29 2.28 0.06
N ARG A 79 1.38 3.61 0.16
CA ARG A 79 1.18 4.53 -0.97
C ARG A 79 2.17 4.28 -2.11
N ARG A 80 3.45 4.00 -1.80
CA ARG A 80 4.47 3.64 -2.80
C ARG A 80 4.16 2.30 -3.49
N LEU A 81 3.71 1.30 -2.73
CA LEU A 81 3.28 0.01 -3.26
C LEU A 81 2.04 0.13 -4.17
N MET A 82 1.15 1.08 -3.87
CA MET A 82 -0.11 1.31 -4.61
C MET A 82 -0.02 2.37 -5.72
N MET A 83 1.17 2.79 -6.15
CA MET A 83 1.31 3.82 -7.20
C MET A 83 0.55 3.49 -8.50
N SER A 84 0.65 2.26 -8.99
CA SER A 84 -0.04 1.81 -10.21
C SER A 84 -1.57 1.78 -10.04
N PRO A 85 -2.13 1.15 -8.99
CA PRO A 85 -3.56 1.24 -8.67
C PRO A 85 -4.08 2.67 -8.58
N LEU A 86 -3.35 3.55 -7.89
CA LEU A 86 -3.74 4.95 -7.72
C LEU A 86 -3.75 5.70 -9.06
N ALA A 87 -2.78 5.43 -9.94
CA ALA A 87 -2.76 6.00 -11.29
C ALA A 87 -3.95 5.52 -12.15
N LYS A 88 -4.37 4.26 -12.00
CA LYS A 88 -5.58 3.73 -12.63
C LYS A 88 -6.84 4.41 -12.09
N ALA A 89 -6.98 4.51 -10.76
CA ALA A 89 -8.10 5.19 -10.12
C ALA A 89 -8.21 6.66 -10.58
N ARG A 90 -7.08 7.38 -10.67
CA ARG A 90 -7.04 8.75 -11.21
C ARG A 90 -7.49 8.84 -12.67
N ARG A 91 -7.11 7.90 -13.52
CA ARG A 91 -7.60 7.86 -14.92
C ARG A 91 -9.12 7.67 -14.99
N ILE A 92 -9.66 6.81 -14.13
CA ILE A 92 -11.11 6.61 -14.03
C ILE A 92 -11.79 7.89 -13.53
N ALA A 93 -11.27 8.50 -12.47
CA ALA A 93 -11.78 9.75 -11.92
C ALA A 93 -11.79 10.88 -12.97
N ASN A 94 -10.68 11.07 -13.68
CA ASN A 94 -10.57 12.08 -14.74
C ASN A 94 -11.54 11.84 -15.91
N ARG A 95 -11.90 10.57 -16.19
CA ARG A 95 -12.91 10.24 -17.20
C ARG A 95 -14.32 10.63 -16.74
N PHE A 96 -14.60 10.49 -15.43
CA PHE A 96 -15.90 10.85 -14.86
C PHE A 96 -16.04 12.33 -14.53
N ASP A 97 -14.93 13.03 -14.24
CA ASP A 97 -14.92 14.44 -13.88
C ASP A 97 -15.75 15.36 -14.80
N PRO A 98 -15.54 15.37 -16.14
CA PRO A 98 -16.33 16.23 -17.01
C PRO A 98 -17.81 15.84 -17.09
N ILE A 99 -18.13 14.55 -16.88
CA ILE A 99 -19.51 14.05 -16.90
C ILE A 99 -20.24 14.52 -15.65
N LEU A 100 -19.59 14.41 -14.49
CA LEU A 100 -20.14 14.84 -13.21
C LEU A 100 -20.35 16.36 -13.17
N LYS A 101 -19.40 17.15 -13.67
CA LYS A 101 -19.56 18.62 -13.76
C LYS A 101 -20.78 19.01 -14.60
N LYS A 102 -20.99 18.37 -15.75
CA LYS A 102 -22.17 18.59 -16.60
C LYS A 102 -23.47 18.15 -15.94
N LEU A 103 -23.44 17.05 -15.20
CA LEU A 103 -24.62 16.54 -14.50
C LEU A 103 -25.02 17.48 -13.35
N ILE A 104 -24.04 17.97 -12.59
CA ILE A 104 -24.26 18.94 -11.51
C ILE A 104 -24.75 20.27 -12.08
N SER A 105 -24.14 20.78 -13.16
CA SER A 105 -24.60 22.03 -13.80
C SER A 105 -26.03 21.91 -14.33
N ALA A 106 -26.38 20.81 -15.00
CA ALA A 106 -27.73 20.59 -15.49
C ALA A 106 -28.75 20.45 -14.34
N SER A 107 -28.35 19.82 -13.23
CA SER A 107 -29.19 19.72 -12.04
C SER A 107 -29.42 21.09 -11.39
N ALA A 108 -28.38 21.93 -11.35
CA ALA A 108 -28.46 23.29 -10.84
C ALA A 108 -29.37 24.18 -11.70
N GLU A 109 -29.30 24.04 -13.03
CA GLU A 109 -30.16 24.79 -13.97
C GLU A 109 -31.64 24.49 -13.75
N ILE A 110 -32.00 23.23 -13.50
CA ILE A 110 -33.38 22.82 -13.17
C ILE A 110 -33.88 23.49 -11.88
N LEU A 111 -33.00 23.72 -10.91
CA LEU A 111 -33.29 24.39 -9.64
C LEU A 111 -33.29 25.93 -9.75
N GLY A 112 -32.99 26.48 -10.92
CA GLY A 112 -32.95 27.92 -11.18
C GLY A 112 -31.62 28.60 -10.83
N THR A 113 -30.56 27.83 -10.61
CA THR A 113 -29.20 28.33 -10.38
C THR A 113 -28.28 27.96 -11.54
N GLU A 114 -27.83 28.94 -12.31
CA GLU A 114 -26.88 28.71 -13.41
C GLU A 114 -25.47 28.62 -12.84
N ILE A 115 -24.85 27.44 -12.94
CA ILE A 115 -23.47 27.20 -12.54
C ILE A 115 -22.73 26.68 -13.77
N ALA A 116 -21.70 27.41 -14.19
CA ALA A 116 -20.88 26.95 -15.31
C ALA A 116 -20.09 25.69 -14.89
N PRO A 117 -19.99 24.65 -15.74
CA PRO A 117 -19.22 23.44 -15.42
C PRO A 117 -17.76 23.72 -15.03
N GLU A 118 -17.20 24.83 -15.51
CA GLU A 118 -15.81 25.26 -15.27
C GLU A 118 -15.58 25.76 -13.84
N GLU A 119 -16.62 26.24 -13.16
CA GLU A 119 -16.56 26.72 -11.77
C GLU A 119 -16.56 25.57 -10.76
N ILE A 120 -16.95 24.37 -11.21
CA ILE A 120 -17.06 23.19 -10.35
C ILE A 120 -15.70 22.51 -10.24
N THR A 121 -15.16 22.47 -9.01
CA THR A 121 -13.97 21.70 -8.67
C THR A 121 -14.38 20.44 -7.91
N ILE A 122 -13.94 19.28 -8.40
CA ILE A 122 -14.18 17.98 -7.75
C ILE A 122 -12.85 17.45 -7.22
N THR A 123 -12.79 17.16 -5.92
CA THR A 123 -11.63 16.55 -5.26
C THR A 123 -11.91 15.09 -4.95
N TRP A 124 -11.09 14.19 -5.48
CA TRP A 124 -11.19 12.76 -5.22
C TRP A 124 -10.21 12.34 -4.12
N HIS A 125 -10.73 11.68 -3.09
CA HIS A 125 -9.93 11.10 -2.02
C HIS A 125 -9.62 9.62 -2.33
N ASP A 126 -8.41 9.17 -2.03
CA ASP A 126 -7.92 7.82 -2.34
C ASP A 126 -8.27 6.76 -1.27
N GLY A 127 -8.74 7.19 -0.10
CA GLY A 127 -9.15 6.32 0.99
C GLY A 127 -8.00 5.61 1.72
N LEU A 128 -6.74 5.97 1.44
CA LEU A 128 -5.59 5.43 2.16
C LEU A 128 -5.47 6.09 3.55
N PRO A 129 -5.06 5.33 4.59
CA PRO A 129 -4.77 5.93 5.88
C PRO A 129 -3.62 6.94 5.74
N ALA A 130 -3.83 8.14 6.24
CA ALA A 130 -2.78 9.15 6.35
C ALA A 130 -1.82 8.78 7.49
N ASP A 131 -0.53 8.96 7.27
CA ASP A 131 0.50 8.77 8.30
C ASP A 131 0.84 10.14 8.91
N PRO A 132 0.41 10.45 10.15
CA PRO A 132 0.62 11.76 10.75
C PRO A 132 2.11 12.10 10.94
N ALA A 133 2.98 11.09 11.06
CA ALA A 133 4.42 11.30 11.15
C ALA A 133 5.00 11.77 9.80
N GLU A 134 4.54 11.16 8.69
CA GLU A 134 4.91 11.60 7.34
C GLU A 134 4.41 13.02 7.07
N ASP A 135 3.17 13.32 7.44
CA ASP A 135 2.60 14.66 7.26
C ASP A 135 3.37 15.71 8.07
N ALA A 136 3.78 15.41 9.31
CA ALA A 136 4.61 16.30 10.12
C ALA A 136 5.99 16.54 9.48
N GLU A 137 6.64 15.50 8.96
CA GLU A 137 7.93 15.61 8.27
C GLU A 137 7.80 16.46 6.99
N ILE A 138 6.78 16.19 6.16
CA ILE A 138 6.51 16.97 4.94
C ILE A 138 6.29 18.45 5.29
N MET A 139 5.53 18.73 6.35
CA MET A 139 5.24 20.10 6.77
C MET A 139 6.49 20.81 7.30
N SER A 140 7.34 20.11 8.06
CA SER A 140 8.63 20.63 8.54
C SER A 140 9.58 20.95 7.37
N VAL A 141 9.69 20.05 6.39
CA VAL A 141 10.51 20.26 5.19
C VAL A 141 9.99 21.45 4.37
N ARG A 142 8.67 21.57 4.17
CA ARG A 142 8.06 22.67 3.39
C ARG A 142 8.25 24.05 4.04
N THR A 143 8.33 24.10 5.36
CA THR A 143 8.52 25.34 6.12
C THR A 143 9.99 25.67 6.39
N GLY A 144 10.92 24.80 5.94
CA GLY A 144 12.34 24.96 6.17
C GLY A 144 12.73 24.82 7.64
N GLY A 145 12.04 23.95 8.39
CA GLY A 145 12.24 23.75 9.83
C GLY A 145 11.62 24.84 10.70
N LYS A 146 10.80 25.73 10.14
CA LYS A 146 10.01 26.70 10.91
C LYS A 146 8.76 26.02 11.48
N ALA A 147 8.31 26.47 12.65
CA ALA A 147 7.10 25.93 13.26
C ALA A 147 5.89 26.07 12.32
N THR A 148 5.29 24.95 11.94
CA THR A 148 4.10 24.85 11.07
C THR A 148 2.81 25.09 11.82
N LEU A 149 2.83 24.88 13.13
CA LEU A 149 1.72 24.99 14.04
C LEU A 149 2.17 25.75 15.28
N SER A 150 1.30 26.60 15.81
CA SER A 150 1.55 27.17 17.14
C SER A 150 1.44 26.05 18.19
N GLN A 151 2.24 26.12 19.25
CA GLN A 151 2.14 25.18 20.38
C GLN A 151 0.69 25.11 20.89
N TYR A 152 0.00 26.26 20.92
CA TYR A 152 -1.41 26.37 21.28
C TYR A 152 -2.33 25.51 20.40
N THR A 153 -2.22 25.63 19.07
CA THR A 153 -3.07 24.85 18.15
C THR A 153 -2.69 23.37 18.11
N ALA A 154 -1.45 23.01 18.46
CA ALA A 154 -1.00 21.62 18.55
C ALA A 154 -1.68 20.88 19.70
N ILE A 155 -1.63 21.45 20.91
CA ILE A 155 -2.22 20.88 22.12
C ILE A 155 -3.74 20.75 21.94
N GLN A 156 -4.38 21.80 21.46
CA GLN A 156 -5.83 21.80 21.26
C GLN A 156 -6.33 20.70 20.32
N ARG A 157 -5.54 20.35 19.29
CA ARG A 157 -5.92 19.32 18.29
C ARG A 157 -5.54 17.90 18.70
N LEU A 158 -4.48 17.73 19.50
CA LEU A 158 -4.03 16.41 19.95
C LEU A 158 -4.86 15.91 21.13
N ASP A 159 -5.20 16.81 22.04
CA ASP A 159 -5.83 16.48 23.32
C ASP A 159 -7.32 16.87 23.37
N ASP A 160 -7.89 17.38 22.26
CA ASP A 160 -9.29 17.85 22.14
C ASP A 160 -9.70 18.83 23.27
N MET A 161 -8.75 19.66 23.71
CA MET A 161 -8.92 20.53 24.88
C MET A 161 -9.71 21.81 24.56
N SER A 162 -10.39 22.34 25.58
CA SER A 162 -11.02 23.66 25.47
C SER A 162 -9.96 24.77 25.42
N ALA A 163 -10.33 25.95 24.91
CA ALA A 163 -9.41 27.09 24.84
C ALA A 163 -8.85 27.49 26.22
N ALA A 164 -9.68 27.44 27.27
CA ALA A 164 -9.27 27.79 28.62
C ALA A 164 -8.28 26.77 29.22
N ASP A 165 -8.49 25.48 28.95
CA ASP A 165 -7.59 24.42 29.42
C ASP A 165 -6.26 24.47 28.65
N THR A 166 -6.31 24.80 27.36
CA THR A 166 -5.10 24.97 26.52
C THR A 166 -4.23 26.13 27.03
N ASP A 167 -4.84 27.25 27.46
CA ASP A 167 -4.11 28.39 28.04
C ASP A 167 -3.45 28.03 29.37
N ALA A 168 -4.10 27.21 30.20
CA ALA A 168 -3.54 26.74 31.46
C ALA A 168 -2.32 25.83 31.24
N GLU A 169 -2.42 24.88 30.31
CA GLU A 169 -1.29 24.01 29.94
C GLU A 169 -0.13 24.80 29.34
N LEU A 170 -0.41 25.78 28.49
CA LEU A 170 0.62 26.61 27.88
C LEU A 170 1.30 27.53 28.92
N ALA A 171 0.60 27.90 29.99
CA ALA A 171 1.18 28.59 31.13
C ALA A 171 2.09 27.67 31.96
N MET A 172 1.70 26.41 32.17
CA MET A 172 2.55 25.41 32.85
C MET A 172 3.82 25.10 32.06
N ILE A 173 3.72 24.91 30.74
CA ILE A 173 4.89 24.71 29.87
C ILE A 173 5.86 25.89 29.97
N ARG A 174 5.34 27.12 30.01
CA ARG A 174 6.19 28.32 30.17
C ARG A 174 6.86 28.40 31.53
N SER A 175 6.21 27.99 32.62
CA SER A 175 6.86 27.94 33.93
C SER A 175 7.97 26.89 33.97
N ASP A 176 7.72 25.71 33.38
CA ASP A 176 8.71 24.63 33.32
C ASP A 176 9.93 25.00 32.48
N ASP A 177 9.72 25.70 31.35
CA ASP A 177 10.81 26.24 30.52
C ASP A 177 11.65 27.28 31.29
N ILE A 178 11.00 28.17 32.03
CA ILE A 178 11.70 29.17 32.87
C ILE A 178 12.53 28.46 33.93
N ASP A 179 11.97 27.49 34.65
CA ASP A 179 12.69 26.76 35.70
C ASP A 179 13.86 25.93 35.13
N SER A 180 13.70 25.36 33.93
CA SER A 180 14.79 24.67 33.22
C SER A 180 15.93 25.60 32.80
N SER A 181 15.61 26.84 32.44
CA SER A 181 16.60 27.86 32.04
C SER A 181 17.34 28.47 33.23
N VAL A 182 16.69 28.56 34.39
CA VAL A 182 17.27 29.07 35.65
C VAL A 182 18.26 28.08 36.27
N GLY A 183 18.18 26.79 35.93
CA GLY A 183 19.13 25.76 36.37
C GLY A 183 20.55 25.83 35.77
N LEU A 184 20.86 26.81 34.92
CA LEU A 184 22.19 26.98 34.27
C LEU A 184 22.98 28.21 34.71
N GLU A 185 22.46 29.05 35.62
CA GLU A 185 23.25 30.10 36.27
C GLU A 185 23.20 29.94 37.79
N GLU A 186 24.19 29.24 38.34
CA GLU A 186 24.54 29.36 39.74
C GLU A 186 25.63 30.44 39.85
N PRO A 187 25.32 31.70 40.23
CA PRO A 187 26.36 32.67 40.47
C PRO A 187 27.01 32.33 41.81
N ALA A 188 28.25 31.82 41.74
CA ALA A 188 29.11 31.66 42.91
C ALA A 188 29.38 33.04 43.55
N LEU A 189 28.67 33.39 44.61
CA LEU A 189 29.08 34.43 45.54
C LEU A 189 28.70 34.02 46.97
N GLU A 190 29.69 33.46 47.68
CA GLU A 190 29.65 33.35 49.13
C GLU A 190 29.74 34.75 49.77
N PRO A 191 28.92 35.07 50.79
CA PRO A 191 29.00 36.34 51.49
C PRO A 191 30.22 36.38 52.41
N ILE A 192 30.92 37.53 52.40
CA ILE A 192 31.99 37.88 53.31
C ILE A 192 31.43 37.93 54.74
N GLU A 193 31.90 37.04 55.63
CA GLU A 193 31.86 37.26 57.08
C GLU A 193 33.27 37.13 57.66
N GLY A 194 33.63 38.14 58.46
CA GLY A 194 35.00 38.45 58.81
C GLY A 194 35.69 37.51 59.82
N ILE A 195 37.01 37.47 59.69
CA ILE A 195 38.06 37.82 60.67
C ILE A 195 39.23 38.39 59.86
#